data_AF-A0A2A9F504-F1
#
_entry.id   AF-A0A2A9F504-F1
#
_cell.length_a   1.000
_cell.length_b   1.000
_cell.length_c   1.000
_cell.angle_alpha   90.00
_cell.angle_beta   90.00
_cell.angle_gamma   90.00
#
_symmetry.space_group_name_H-M   'P 1'
#
loop_
_entity.id
_entity.type
_entity.pdbx_description
1 polymer ?
#
loop_
_entity_poly.entity_id
_entity_poly.type
_entity_poly.pdbx_seq_one_letter_code
_entity_poly.pdbx_strand_id
1 'polypeptide(L)' 'MGASSKTNLELDRIVREEERRAITAVSRTQAWRLEKRGQFPQRVKLGGSHAVGWRLSEIMAWVESRGAGHE' A
#
# COMPACT_ATOMS: atom_id res chain seq x y z
N MET A 1 -18.36 16.23 20.97
CA MET A 1 -18.48 15.06 20.07
C MET A 1 -17.08 14.63 19.68
N GLY A 2 -16.52 13.66 20.41
CA GLY A 2 -15.24 13.05 20.09
C GLY A 2 -15.47 11.79 19.27
N ALA A 3 -14.96 11.76 18.05
CA ALA A 3 -14.66 10.54 17.28
C ALA A 3 -14.03 10.92 15.92
N SER A 4 -12.74 11.23 15.91
CA SER A 4 -11.83 10.89 14.81
C SER A 4 -10.42 11.28 15.20
N SER A 5 -9.91 10.67 16.27
CA SER A 5 -8.47 10.49 16.41
C SER A 5 -8.07 9.47 15.34
N LYS A 6 -7.96 9.92 14.08
CA LYS A 6 -7.43 9.06 13.01
C LYS A 6 -6.10 8.51 13.53
N THR A 7 -5.97 7.19 13.50
CA THR A 7 -4.79 6.38 13.84
C THR A 7 -3.61 6.78 12.95
N ASN A 8 -3.13 8.02 13.10
CA ASN A 8 -2.24 8.69 12.15
C ASN A 8 -0.76 8.58 12.57
N LEU A 9 -0.47 7.89 13.68
CA LEU A 9 0.89 7.65 14.17
C LEU A 9 1.35 6.20 13.92
N GLU A 10 0.46 5.29 13.50
CA GLU A 10 0.78 3.86 13.38
C GLU A 10 0.93 3.34 11.93
N LEU A 11 0.74 4.20 10.92
CA LEU A 11 0.71 3.79 9.50
C LEU A 11 2.02 4.05 8.72
N ASP A 12 3.06 4.62 9.33
CA ASP A 12 4.39 4.74 8.70
C ASP A 12 5.22 3.44 8.85
N ARG A 13 4.55 2.29 8.78
CA ARG A 13 5.22 1.00 8.72
C ARG A 13 5.43 0.61 7.27
N ILE A 14 6.57 -0.01 6.99
CA ILE A 14 6.86 -0.52 5.66
C ILE A 14 6.35 -1.96 5.55
N VAL A 15 5.40 -2.18 4.65
CA VAL A 15 4.88 -3.51 4.32
C VAL A 15 5.75 -4.19 3.29
N ARG A 16 6.02 -5.48 3.50
CA ARG A 16 6.72 -6.32 2.52
C ARG A 16 5.74 -6.79 1.44
N GLU A 17 6.26 -7.51 0.45
CA GLU A 17 5.45 -8.05 -0.65
C GLU A 17 4.32 -8.97 -0.16
N GLU A 18 4.59 -9.81 0.85
CA GLU A 18 3.59 -10.72 1.43
C GLU A 18 2.39 -9.95 2.01
N GLU A 19 2.67 -8.94 2.85
CA GLU A 19 1.67 -8.09 3.50
C GLU A 19 0.93 -7.24 2.48
N ARG A 20 1.66 -6.62 1.53
CA ARG A 20 1.06 -5.89 0.43
C ARG A 20 0.08 -6.78 -0.33
N ARG A 21 0.45 -8.03 -0.64
CA ARG A 21 -0.42 -8.98 -1.33
C ARG A 21 -1.63 -9.36 -0.48
N ALA A 22 -1.47 -9.53 0.83
CA ALA A 22 -2.58 -9.81 1.74
C ALA A 22 -3.58 -8.66 1.81
N ILE A 23 -3.09 -7.42 1.91
CA ILE A 23 -3.91 -6.20 2.04
C ILE A 23 -4.59 -5.83 0.71
N THR A 24 -3.81 -5.77 -0.37
CA THR A 24 -4.34 -5.31 -1.68
C THR A 24 -5.04 -6.42 -2.45
N ALA A 25 -4.85 -7.69 -2.06
CA ALA A 25 -5.21 -8.88 -2.85
C ALA A 25 -4.65 -8.88 -4.28
N VAL A 26 -3.71 -7.98 -4.60
CA VAL A 26 -3.14 -7.80 -5.93
C VAL A 26 -1.96 -8.75 -6.12
N SER A 27 -1.99 -9.50 -7.21
CA SER A 27 -0.87 -10.37 -7.60
C SER A 27 0.34 -9.55 -8.09
N ARG A 28 1.56 -10.08 -7.94
CA ARG A 28 2.82 -9.41 -8.34
C ARG A 28 2.77 -8.83 -9.76
N THR A 29 2.23 -9.58 -10.72
CA THR A 29 2.08 -9.13 -12.11
C THR A 29 1.13 -7.94 -12.25
N GLN A 30 0.05 -7.94 -11.47
CA GLN A 30 -0.92 -6.84 -11.48
C GLN A 30 -0.34 -5.62 -10.76
N ALA A 31 0.37 -5.79 -9.65
CA ALA A 31 1.13 -4.71 -9.01
C ALA A 31 2.08 -4.05 -10.02
N TRP A 32 2.87 -4.83 -10.77
CA TRP A 32 3.76 -4.31 -11.81
C TRP A 32 3.03 -3.54 -12.92
N ARG A 33 1.88 -4.05 -13.38
CA ARG A 33 1.03 -3.35 -14.37
C ARG A 33 0.52 -2.02 -13.85
N LEU A 34 0.18 -1.96 -12.56
CA LEU A 34 -0.35 -0.77 -11.92
C LEU A 34 0.75 0.23 -11.59
N GLU A 35 1.93 -0.24 -11.17
CA GLU A 35 3.15 0.56 -11.05
C GLU A 35 3.47 1.23 -12.40
N LYS A 36 3.43 0.46 -13.50
CA LYS A 36 3.64 1.00 -14.85
C LYS A 36 2.58 2.03 -15.27
N ARG A 37 1.37 1.93 -14.72
CA ARG A 37 0.27 2.87 -14.96
C ARG A 37 0.29 4.08 -14.02
N GLY A 38 1.21 4.15 -13.07
CA GLY A 38 1.23 5.18 -12.02
C GLY A 38 0.05 5.06 -11.03
N GLN A 39 -0.61 3.90 -11.00
CA GLN A 39 -1.78 3.61 -10.17
C GLN A 39 -1.42 2.64 -9.05
N PHE A 40 -0.17 2.56 -8.62
CA PHE A 40 0.25 1.73 -7.48
C PHE A 40 1.31 2.47 -6.69
N PRO A 41 1.35 2.32 -5.35
CA PRO A 41 2.35 2.96 -4.53
C PRO A 41 3.76 2.50 -4.89
N GLN A 42 4.71 3.43 -4.74
CA GLN A 42 6.07 3.22 -5.18
C GLN A 42 6.84 2.34 -4.18
N ARG A 43 7.62 1.37 -4.69
CA ARG A 43 8.45 0.52 -3.83
C ARG A 43 9.59 1.33 -3.19
N VAL A 44 9.71 1.24 -1.87
CA VAL A 44 10.76 1.81 -1.04
C VAL A 44 11.82 0.75 -0.78
N LYS A 45 13.10 1.08 -1.00
CA LYS A 45 14.23 0.19 -0.69
C LYS A 45 14.54 0.26 0.80
N LEU A 46 14.35 -0.85 1.50
CA LEU A 46 14.60 -1.02 2.94
C LEU A 46 16.04 -1.47 3.19
N GLY A 47 17.03 -0.62 2.89
CA GLY A 47 18.44 -0.75 3.34
C GLY A 47 19.25 -2.00 2.96
N GLY A 48 18.64 -3.07 2.44
CA GLY A 48 19.29 -4.29 1.98
C GLY A 48 19.05 -4.52 0.49
N SER A 49 20.01 -5.14 -0.20
CA SER A 49 20.00 -5.30 -1.66
C SER A 49 18.71 -5.86 -2.25
N HIS A 50 17.98 -6.71 -1.50
CA HIS A 50 16.71 -7.31 -1.92
C HIS A 50 15.50 -6.90 -1.06
N ALA A 51 15.71 -6.03 -0.07
CA ALA A 51 14.65 -5.60 0.81
C ALA A 51 13.90 -4.43 0.15
N VAL A 52 12.75 -4.73 -0.43
CA VAL A 52 11.80 -3.74 -0.93
C VAL A 52 10.51 -3.83 -0.14
N GLY A 53 9.87 -2.70 0.08
CA GLY A 53 8.57 -2.62 0.73
C GLY A 53 7.79 -1.41 0.25
N TRP A 54 6.59 -1.25 0.79
CA TRP A 54 5.70 -0.13 0.48
C TRP A 54 5.28 0.53 1.77
N ARG A 55 5.02 1.83 1.76
CA ARG A 55 4.42 2.47 2.94
C ARG A 55 3.00 1.97 3.10
N LEU A 56 2.66 1.50 4.30
CA LEU A 56 1.31 1.04 4.60
C LEU A 56 0.29 2.15 4.34
N SER A 57 0.58 3.40 4.70
CA SER A 57 -0.26 4.56 4.37
C SER A 57 -0.58 4.68 2.88
N GLU A 58 0.41 4.50 2.00
CA GLU A 58 0.17 4.61 0.55
C GLU A 58 -0.63 3.41 0.01
N ILE A 59 -0.38 2.22 0.56
CA ILE A 59 -1.13 1.00 0.23
C ILE A 59 -2.60 1.14 0.65
N MET A 60 -2.85 1.58 1.88
CA MET A 60 -4.19 1.83 2.41
C MET A 60 -4.92 2.88 1.58
N ALA A 61 -4.29 4.04 1.33
CA ALA A 61 -4.87 5.10 0.51
C ALA A 61 -5.20 4.62 -0.91
N TRP A 62 -4.36 3.73 -1.47
CA TRP A 62 -4.63 3.10 -2.76
C TRP A 62 -5.81 2.13 -2.73
N VAL A 63 -5.95 1.33 -1.66
CA VAL A 63 -7.10 0.43 -1.48
C VAL A 63 -8.37 1.27 -1.36
N GLU A 64 -8.35 2.31 -0.53
CA GLU A 64 -9.47 3.24 -0.34
C GLU A 64 -9.84 3.93 -1.66
N SER A 65 -8.87 4.40 -2.44
CA SER A 65 -9.10 5.00 -3.76
C SER A 65 -9.77 4.05 -4.76
N ARG A 66 -9.68 2.73 -4.56
CA ARG A 66 -10.29 1.70 -5.42
C ARG A 66 -11.61 1.16 -4.86
N GLY A 67 -11.70 1.01 -3.54
CA GLY A 67 -12.92 0.63 -2.84
C GLY A 67 -14.00 1.71 -2.95
N ALA A 68 -13.62 2.97 -3.12
CA ALA A 68 -14.55 4.06 -3.41
C ALA A 68 -15.17 4.03 -4.83
N GLY A 69 -14.90 2.99 -5.63
CA GLY A 69 -15.40 2.83 -6.99
C GLY A 69 -16.06 1.47 -7.27
N HIS A 70 -16.64 0.80 -6.27
CA HIS A 70 -17.40 -0.44 -6.50
C HIS A 70 -18.81 -0.35 -5.91
N GLU A 71 -19.74 0.14 -6.74
CA GLU A 71 -21.15 -0.27 -6.75
C GLU A 71 -21.27 -1.54 -7.61
#